data_AF-A0A7X9S2N6-F1
#
_entry.id   AF-A0A7X9S2N6-F1
#
_cell.length_a   1.000
_cell.length_b   1.000
_cell.length_c   1.000
_cell.angle_alpha   90.00
_cell.angle_beta   90.00
_cell.angle_gamma   90.00
#
_symmetry.space_group_name_H-M   'P 1'
#
loop_
_entity.id
_entity.type
_entity.pdbx_description
1 polymer ?
#
loop_
_entity_poly.entity_id
_entity_poly.type
_entity_poly.pdbx_seq_one_letter_code
_entity_poly.pdbx_strand_id
1 'polypeptide(L)'
;QITVYLGKTLDDDAAARVVGQLQAEQGVDKVNYLSRDEALGEFRNWSGFGGALDMLEENPLPAVAIVVPKLDFQSTEALNTLRDRVSRIQGVDEVRMDDSWFARLSSLTGLVGRVSAMIGVLMVAAVFLVIGNSVRLSIFARRDTINVQKLIGATDGFILRPFLYGGAMLGFSGA
;
A
#
# COMPACT_ATOMS: atom_id res chain seq x y z
N GLN A 1 -9.11 -5.27 -7.59
CA GLN A 1 -10.05 -5.47 -8.72
C GLN A 1 -10.87 -6.69 -8.38
N ILE A 2 -12.16 -6.71 -8.74
CA ILE A 2 -13.05 -7.84 -8.46
C ILE A 2 -13.56 -8.35 -9.81
N THR A 3 -13.32 -9.62 -10.10
CA THR A 3 -13.78 -10.26 -11.33
C THR A 3 -15.07 -11.03 -11.02
N VAL A 4 -16.15 -10.65 -11.67
CA VAL A 4 -17.48 -11.23 -11.48
C VAL A 4 -17.82 -12.05 -12.72
N TYR A 5 -18.05 -13.34 -12.54
CA TYR A 5 -18.53 -14.24 -13.57
C TYR A 5 -20.05 -14.30 -13.53
N LEU A 6 -20.69 -14.02 -14.66
CA LEU A 6 -22.14 -14.04 -14.79
C LEU A 6 -22.60 -15.45 -15.15
N GLY A 7 -23.84 -15.80 -14.78
CA GLY A 7 -24.46 -17.07 -15.15
C GLY A 7 -24.53 -17.28 -16.67
N LYS A 8 -24.19 -18.50 -17.13
CA LYS A 8 -24.18 -18.87 -18.56
C LYS A 8 -25.56 -18.85 -19.24
N THR A 9 -26.64 -18.77 -18.47
CA THR A 9 -28.02 -18.74 -18.96
C THR A 9 -28.58 -17.32 -19.05
N LEU A 10 -27.81 -16.29 -18.67
CA LEU A 10 -28.24 -14.90 -18.78
C LEU A 10 -28.20 -14.45 -20.23
N ASP A 11 -29.33 -13.86 -20.63
CA ASP A 11 -29.46 -13.10 -21.86
C ASP A 11 -28.73 -11.75 -21.75
N ASP A 12 -28.40 -11.13 -22.88
CA ASP A 12 -27.61 -9.89 -22.92
C ASP A 12 -28.30 -8.74 -22.20
N ASP A 13 -29.64 -8.66 -22.28
CA ASP A 13 -30.46 -7.68 -21.54
C ASP A 13 -30.44 -7.91 -20.03
N ALA A 14 -30.30 -9.17 -19.60
CA ALA A 14 -30.18 -9.50 -18.19
C ALA A 14 -28.75 -9.22 -17.67
N ALA A 15 -27.72 -9.48 -18.49
CA ALA A 15 -26.34 -9.11 -18.19
C ALA A 15 -26.17 -7.59 -18.06
N ALA A 16 -26.76 -6.80 -18.96
CA ALA A 16 -26.74 -5.34 -18.89
C ALA A 16 -27.38 -4.80 -17.61
N ARG A 17 -28.47 -5.43 -17.13
CA ARG A 17 -29.11 -5.08 -15.85
C ARG A 17 -28.19 -5.36 -14.66
N VAL A 18 -27.50 -6.50 -14.65
CA VAL A 18 -26.52 -6.85 -13.61
C VAL A 18 -25.35 -5.85 -13.62
N VAL A 19 -24.83 -5.49 -14.80
CA VAL A 19 -23.78 -4.46 -14.95
C VAL A 19 -24.24 -3.11 -14.41
N GLY A 20 -25.48 -2.70 -14.70
CA GLY A 20 -26.06 -1.47 -14.15
C GLY A 20 -26.16 -1.47 -12.62
N GLN A 21 -26.53 -2.61 -12.03
CA GLN A 21 -26.55 -2.79 -10.57
C GLN A 21 -25.14 -2.72 -9.98
N LEU A 22 -24.15 -3.36 -10.62
CA LEU A 22 -22.74 -3.29 -10.22
C LEU A 22 -22.18 -1.86 -10.26
N GLN A 23 -22.56 -1.06 -11.27
CA GLN A 23 -22.14 0.34 -11.37
C GLN A 23 -22.80 1.24 -10.30
N ALA A 24 -24.00 0.89 -9.86
CA ALA A 24 -24.72 1.62 -8.82
C ALA A 24 -24.24 1.29 -7.39
N GLU A 25 -23.44 0.24 -7.22
CA GLU A 25 -22.91 -0.15 -5.90
C GLU A 25 -21.94 0.88 -5.33
N GLN A 26 -22.06 1.11 -4.02
CA GLN A 26 -21.22 2.06 -3.33
C GLN A 26 -19.77 1.56 -3.25
N GLY A 27 -18.85 2.35 -3.78
CA GLY A 27 -17.41 2.01 -3.80
C GLY A 27 -16.92 1.49 -5.15
N VAL A 28 -17.80 1.35 -6.15
CA VAL A 28 -17.43 1.05 -7.53
C VAL A 28 -17.08 2.33 -8.29
N ASP A 29 -15.94 2.33 -8.97
CA ASP A 29 -15.50 3.42 -9.84
C ASP A 29 -15.87 3.15 -11.29
N LYS A 30 -15.52 1.96 -11.78
CA LYS A 30 -15.75 1.51 -13.16
C LYS A 30 -16.11 0.04 -13.19
N VAL A 31 -17.02 -0.33 -14.08
CA VAL A 31 -17.31 -1.72 -14.42
C VAL A 31 -16.99 -1.93 -15.90
N ASN A 32 -16.09 -2.85 -16.19
CA ASN A 32 -15.78 -3.27 -17.55
C ASN A 32 -16.49 -4.59 -17.83
N TYR A 33 -17.49 -4.56 -18.70
CA TYR A 33 -18.19 -5.75 -19.14
C TYR A 33 -17.46 -6.35 -20.34
N LEU A 34 -17.16 -7.64 -20.26
CA LEU A 34 -16.70 -8.46 -21.37
C LEU A 34 -17.81 -9.46 -21.70
N SER A 35 -18.29 -9.38 -22.93
CA SER A 35 -19.16 -10.40 -23.50
C SER A 35 -18.46 -11.76 -23.57
N ARG A 36 -19.22 -12.82 -23.81
CA ARG A 36 -18.68 -14.18 -23.92
C ARG A 36 -17.64 -14.31 -25.04
N ASP A 37 -17.87 -13.59 -26.14
CA ASP A 37 -16.99 -13.62 -27.31
C ASP A 37 -15.71 -12.81 -27.07
N GLU A 38 -15.82 -11.65 -26.42
CA GLU A 38 -14.66 -10.85 -26.01
C GLU A 38 -13.81 -11.57 -24.96
N ALA A 39 -14.45 -12.21 -23.98
CA ALA A 39 -13.76 -13.02 -22.97
C ALA A 39 -13.00 -14.20 -23.62
N LEU A 40 -13.58 -14.82 -24.66
CA LEU A 40 -12.92 -15.86 -25.43
C LEU A 40 -11.73 -15.32 -26.23
N GLY A 41 -11.85 -14.14 -26.85
CA GLY A 41 -10.75 -13.46 -27.54
C GLY A 41 -9.57 -13.13 -26.61
N GLU A 42 -9.85 -12.53 -25.46
CA GLU A 42 -8.85 -12.22 -24.43
C GLU A 42 -8.20 -13.50 -23.87
N PHE A 43 -9.01 -14.53 -23.59
CA PHE A 43 -8.50 -15.81 -23.10
C PHE A 43 -7.60 -16.51 -24.12
N ARG A 44 -7.92 -16.44 -25.42
CA ARG A 44 -7.06 -16.98 -26.49
C ARG A 44 -5.70 -16.29 -26.53
N ASN A 45 -5.70 -14.96 -26.45
CA ASN A 45 -4.47 -14.16 -26.48
C ASN A 45 -3.58 -14.44 -25.26
N TRP A 46 -4.19 -14.58 -24.08
CA TRP A 46 -3.44 -14.72 -22.84
C TRP A 46 -3.00 -16.15 -22.53
N SER A 47 -3.84 -17.14 -22.83
CA SER A 47 -3.62 -18.53 -22.41
C SER A 47 -2.80 -19.36 -23.41
N GLY A 48 -2.72 -18.94 -24.67
CA GLY A 48 -2.05 -19.71 -25.73
C GLY A 48 -2.79 -20.98 -26.17
N PHE A 49 -3.97 -21.28 -25.60
CA PHE A 49 -4.78 -22.47 -25.91
C PHE A 49 -5.76 -22.28 -27.08
N GLY A 50 -5.49 -21.33 -28.00
CA GLY A 50 -6.39 -21.00 -29.11
C GLY A 50 -6.88 -22.22 -29.90
N GLY A 51 -5.97 -23.13 -30.25
CA GLY A 51 -6.32 -24.34 -31.02
C GLY A 51 -7.14 -25.39 -30.26
N ALA A 52 -7.12 -25.41 -28.92
CA ALA A 52 -7.96 -26.30 -28.12
C ALA A 52 -9.39 -25.76 -27.98
N LEU A 53 -9.55 -24.43 -28.00
CA LEU A 53 -10.85 -23.77 -27.99
C LEU A 53 -11.58 -23.90 -29.34
N ASP A 54 -10.84 -24.03 -30.45
CA ASP A 54 -11.40 -24.29 -31.79
C ASP A 54 -11.98 -25.70 -31.95
N MET A 55 -11.63 -26.64 -31.06
CA MET A 55 -12.19 -27.99 -31.04
C MET A 55 -13.51 -28.09 -30.29
N LEU A 56 -13.96 -26.99 -29.67
CA LEU A 56 -15.23 -26.90 -28.95
C LEU A 56 -16.28 -26.31 -29.89
N GLU A 57 -17.40 -27.01 -30.08
CA GLU A 57 -18.51 -26.56 -30.92
C GLU A 57 -19.26 -25.34 -30.34
N GLU A 58 -19.16 -25.13 -29.02
CA GLU A 58 -19.82 -24.04 -28.29
C GLU A 58 -18.85 -23.31 -27.35
N ASN A 59 -19.08 -22.01 -27.15
CA ASN A 59 -18.28 -21.17 -26.25
C ASN A 59 -18.52 -21.59 -24.78
N PRO A 60 -17.52 -22.16 -24.08
CA PRO A 60 -17.69 -22.63 -22.71
C PRO A 60 -17.63 -21.51 -21.68
N LEU A 61 -17.22 -20.29 -22.08
CA LEU A 61 -16.92 -19.18 -21.18
C LEU A 61 -18.16 -18.35 -20.85
N PRO A 62 -18.40 -18.05 -19.56
CA PRO A 62 -19.42 -17.09 -19.15
C PRO A 62 -19.00 -15.65 -19.52
N ALA A 63 -19.97 -14.74 -19.53
CA ALA A 63 -19.68 -13.31 -19.58
C ALA A 63 -19.02 -12.85 -18.27
N VAL A 64 -18.14 -11.86 -18.34
CA VAL A 64 -17.33 -11.41 -17.20
C VAL A 64 -17.51 -9.91 -16.99
N ALA A 65 -17.74 -9.48 -15.75
CA ALA A 65 -17.72 -8.08 -15.36
C ALA A 65 -16.54 -7.82 -14.42
N ILE A 66 -15.61 -6.98 -14.86
CA ILE A 66 -14.46 -6.55 -14.06
C ILE A 66 -14.83 -5.26 -13.34
N VAL A 67 -14.96 -5.34 -12.02
CA VAL A 67 -15.32 -4.23 -11.14
C VAL A 67 -14.04 -3.61 -10.57
N VAL A 68 -13.83 -2.33 -10.88
CA VAL A 68 -12.73 -1.52 -10.36
C VAL A 68 -13.25 -0.68 -9.19
N PRO A 69 -12.77 -0.91 -7.96
CA PRO A 69 -13.16 -0.14 -6.79
C PRO A 69 -12.49 1.24 -6.78
N LYS A 70 -13.14 2.24 -6.16
CA LYS A 70 -12.59 3.59 -5.98
C LYS A 70 -11.30 3.55 -5.15
N LEU A 71 -10.43 4.55 -5.35
CA LEU A 71 -9.16 4.70 -4.62
C LEU A 71 -9.35 4.72 -3.09
N ASP A 72 -10.45 5.34 -2.62
CA ASP A 72 -10.79 5.41 -1.19
C ASP A 72 -11.37 4.08 -0.63
N PHE A 73 -11.71 3.13 -1.52
CA PHE A 73 -12.35 1.84 -1.20
C PHE A 73 -11.41 0.64 -1.41
N GLN A 74 -10.09 0.85 -1.25
CA GLN A 74 -9.08 -0.20 -1.42
C GLN A 74 -8.71 -0.95 -0.12
N SER A 75 -9.38 -0.66 1.00
CA SER A 75 -9.16 -1.44 2.22
C SER A 75 -9.69 -2.87 2.07
N THR A 76 -9.00 -3.84 2.67
CA THR A 76 -9.39 -5.25 2.62
C THR A 76 -10.83 -5.47 3.12
N GLU A 77 -11.23 -4.75 4.16
CA GLU A 77 -12.58 -4.82 4.72
C GLU A 77 -13.66 -4.26 3.79
N ALA A 78 -13.37 -3.13 3.12
CA ALA A 78 -14.29 -2.53 2.15
C ALA A 78 -14.46 -3.42 0.92
N LEU A 79 -13.37 -4.03 0.44
CA LEU A 79 -13.41 -4.97 -0.67
C LEU A 79 -14.18 -6.25 -0.33
N ASN A 80 -13.97 -6.81 0.87
CA ASN A 80 -14.74 -7.97 1.34
C ASN A 80 -16.24 -7.66 1.43
N THR A 81 -16.58 -6.49 1.96
CA THR A 81 -17.99 -6.04 2.04
C THR A 81 -18.60 -5.87 0.65
N LEU A 82 -17.84 -5.30 -0.30
CA LEU A 82 -18.26 -5.14 -1.69
C LEU A 82 -18.47 -6.51 -2.35
N ARG A 83 -17.56 -7.46 -2.17
CA ARG A 83 -17.69 -8.84 -2.65
C ARG A 83 -18.97 -9.50 -2.14
N ASP A 84 -19.27 -9.38 -0.86
CA ASP A 84 -20.46 -9.98 -0.25
C ASP A 84 -21.77 -9.37 -0.74
N ARG A 85 -21.75 -8.10 -1.16
CA ARG A 85 -22.91 -7.44 -1.78
C ARG A 85 -23.07 -7.91 -3.22
N VAL A 86 -21.97 -7.91 -3.97
CA VAL A 86 -21.93 -8.32 -5.38
C VAL A 86 -22.31 -9.79 -5.55
N SER A 87 -21.89 -10.68 -4.64
CA SER A 87 -22.25 -12.10 -4.67
C SER A 87 -23.73 -12.38 -4.41
N ARG A 88 -24.46 -11.43 -3.83
CA ARG A 88 -25.91 -11.54 -3.58
C ARG A 88 -26.76 -11.08 -4.77
N ILE A 89 -26.16 -10.52 -5.80
CA ILE A 89 -26.88 -10.09 -7.01
C ILE A 89 -27.34 -11.31 -7.80
N GLN A 90 -28.64 -11.36 -8.12
CA GLN A 90 -29.18 -12.45 -8.95
C GLN A 90 -28.56 -12.42 -10.35
N GLY A 91 -28.00 -13.56 -10.76
CA GLY A 91 -27.29 -13.69 -12.04
C GLY A 91 -25.76 -13.66 -11.93
N VAL A 92 -25.22 -13.39 -10.75
CA VAL A 92 -23.80 -13.61 -10.46
C VAL A 92 -23.59 -15.08 -10.10
N ASP A 93 -22.68 -15.75 -10.80
CA ASP A 93 -22.36 -17.16 -10.57
C ASP A 93 -21.13 -17.29 -9.66
N GLU A 94 -20.06 -16.54 -9.95
CA GLU A 94 -18.86 -16.55 -9.12
C GLU A 94 -18.23 -15.15 -9.01
N VAL A 95 -17.81 -14.77 -7.80
CA VAL A 95 -17.04 -13.56 -7.55
C VAL A 95 -15.63 -13.94 -7.13
N ARG A 96 -14.67 -13.71 -8.03
CA ARG A 96 -13.25 -13.87 -7.75
C ARG A 96 -12.64 -12.53 -7.38
N MET A 97 -12.16 -12.45 -6.16
CA MET A 97 -11.24 -11.41 -5.76
C MET A 97 -9.83 -11.95 -5.98
N ASP A 98 -8.92 -11.14 -6.53
CA ASP A 98 -7.50 -11.46 -6.59
C ASP A 98 -6.88 -11.37 -5.18
N ASP A 99 -7.40 -12.17 -4.25
CA ASP A 99 -7.10 -12.15 -2.81
C ASP A 99 -5.61 -12.38 -2.56
N SER A 100 -4.99 -13.25 -3.35
CA SER A 100 -3.60 -13.65 -3.12
C SER A 100 -2.60 -12.56 -3.49
N TRP A 101 -2.83 -11.80 -4.56
CA TRP A 101 -1.90 -10.76 -5.00
C TRP A 101 -2.02 -9.49 -4.14
N PHE A 102 -3.24 -9.03 -3.88
CA PHE A 102 -3.47 -7.82 -3.08
C PHE A 102 -3.10 -8.02 -1.61
N ALA A 103 -3.41 -9.17 -1.00
CA ALA A 103 -2.98 -9.45 0.37
C ALA A 103 -1.46 -9.56 0.51
N ARG A 104 -0.78 -10.14 -0.50
CA ARG A 104 0.70 -10.19 -0.54
C ARG A 104 1.29 -8.79 -0.71
N LEU A 105 0.74 -7.97 -1.59
CA LEU A 105 1.22 -6.60 -1.80
C LEU A 105 0.99 -5.69 -0.57
N SER A 106 -0.18 -5.81 0.07
CA SER A 106 -0.51 -5.10 1.31
C SER A 106 0.42 -5.51 2.46
N SER A 107 0.67 -6.80 2.63
CA SER A 107 1.59 -7.27 3.67
C SER A 107 3.04 -6.87 3.42
N LEU A 108 3.49 -6.84 2.15
CA LEU A 108 4.80 -6.33 1.77
C LEU A 108 4.96 -4.83 2.04
N THR A 109 3.99 -4.02 1.63
CA THR A 109 4.02 -2.55 1.87
C THR A 109 3.97 -2.24 3.36
N GLY A 110 3.17 -2.96 4.14
CA GLY A 110 3.15 -2.84 5.61
C GLY A 110 4.48 -3.23 6.26
N LEU A 111 5.16 -4.25 5.74
CA LEU A 111 6.48 -4.67 6.22
C LEU A 111 7.55 -3.63 5.89
N VAL A 112 7.55 -3.08 4.68
CA VAL A 112 8.45 -1.98 4.27
C VAL A 112 8.25 -0.77 5.18
N GLY A 113 7.00 -0.38 5.46
CA GLY A 113 6.68 0.70 6.39
C GLY A 113 7.29 0.48 7.77
N ARG A 114 7.11 -0.71 8.37
CA ARG A 114 7.69 -1.04 9.68
C ARG A 114 9.22 -1.04 9.67
N VAL A 115 9.85 -1.59 8.64
CA VAL A 115 11.32 -1.60 8.49
C VAL A 115 11.84 -0.17 8.36
N SER A 116 11.19 0.67 7.56
CA SER A 116 11.58 2.08 7.40
C SER A 116 11.48 2.86 8.72
N ALA A 117 10.42 2.63 9.50
CA ALA A 117 10.24 3.23 10.81
C ALA A 117 11.34 2.76 11.80
N MET A 118 11.65 1.47 11.80
CA MET A 118 12.73 0.90 12.62
C MET A 118 14.09 1.53 12.28
N ILE A 119 14.41 1.65 10.98
CA ILE A 119 15.64 2.31 10.52
C ILE A 119 15.65 3.78 10.92
N GLY A 120 14.52 4.49 10.80
CA GLY A 120 14.38 5.88 11.24
C GLY A 120 14.70 6.05 12.73
N VAL A 121 14.16 5.18 13.58
CA VAL A 121 14.45 5.19 15.03
C VAL A 121 15.93 4.92 15.29
N LEU A 122 16.53 3.94 14.60
CA LEU A 122 17.96 3.64 14.73
C LEU A 122 18.85 4.80 14.27
N MET A 123 18.48 5.50 13.19
CA MET A 123 19.17 6.70 12.72
C MET A 123 19.14 7.80 13.77
N VAL A 124 17.97 8.08 14.36
CA VAL A 124 17.83 9.07 15.44
C VAL A 124 18.71 8.68 16.64
N ALA A 125 18.68 7.42 17.05
CA ALA A 125 19.53 6.93 18.13
C ALA A 125 21.04 7.05 17.82
N ALA A 126 21.45 6.75 16.59
CA ALA A 126 22.83 6.90 16.13
C ALA A 126 23.29 8.37 16.16
N VAL A 127 22.44 9.30 15.73
CA VAL A 127 22.73 10.74 15.80
C VAL A 127 22.96 11.18 17.24
N PHE A 128 22.08 10.79 18.19
CA PHE A 128 22.29 11.10 19.61
C PHE A 128 23.58 10.49 20.17
N LEU A 129 23.92 9.26 19.78
CA LEU A 129 25.17 8.60 20.19
C LEU A 129 26.40 9.38 19.68
N VAL A 130 26.40 9.75 18.39
CA VAL A 130 27.49 10.49 17.75
C VAL A 130 27.64 11.88 18.40
N ILE A 131 26.56 12.61 18.61
CA ILE A 131 26.59 13.92 19.27
C ILE A 131 27.11 13.76 20.71
N GLY A 132 26.57 12.82 21.48
CA GLY A 132 27.00 12.58 22.86
C GLY A 132 28.49 12.22 22.95
N ASN A 133 28.98 11.38 22.04
CA ASN A 133 30.40 11.02 21.98
C ASN A 133 31.28 12.20 21.53
N SER A 134 30.81 12.98 20.56
CA SER A 134 31.50 14.19 20.08
C SER A 134 31.62 15.26 21.15
N VAL A 135 30.56 15.47 21.95
CA VAL A 135 30.59 16.37 23.11
C VAL A 135 31.61 15.87 24.15
N ARG A 136 31.62 14.57 24.46
CA ARG A 136 32.59 13.99 25.39
C ARG A 136 34.03 14.22 24.94
N LEU A 137 34.33 13.96 23.67
CA LEU A 137 35.65 14.20 23.07
C LEU A 137 36.02 15.69 23.11
N SER A 138 35.08 16.57 22.80
CA SER A 138 35.29 18.03 22.81
C SER A 138 35.58 18.57 24.21
N ILE A 139 34.87 18.06 25.23
CA ILE A 139 35.13 18.38 26.64
C ILE A 139 36.51 17.90 27.05
N PHE A 140 36.90 16.68 26.67
CA PHE A 140 38.22 16.14 26.99
C PHE A 140 39.35 16.96 26.34
N ALA A 141 39.18 17.38 25.08
CA ALA A 141 40.15 18.22 24.38
C ALA A 141 40.29 19.63 24.98
N ARG A 142 39.26 20.15 25.65
CA ARG A 142 39.26 21.48 26.30
C ARG A 142 39.38 21.42 27.83
N ARG A 143 39.73 20.24 28.38
CA ARG A 143 39.74 19.99 29.83
C ARG A 143 40.59 21.01 30.61
N ASP A 144 41.72 21.43 30.04
CA ASP A 144 42.66 22.32 30.73
C ASP A 144 42.07 23.74 30.81
N THR A 145 41.40 24.20 29.75
CA THR A 145 40.68 25.48 29.75
C THR A 145 39.47 25.46 30.67
N ILE A 146 38.75 24.33 30.73
CA ILE A 146 37.61 24.13 31.64
C ILE A 146 38.08 24.15 33.11
N ASN A 147 39.20 23.51 33.42
CA ASN A 147 39.77 23.54 34.77
C ASN A 147 40.17 24.95 35.20
N VAL A 148 40.81 25.73 34.32
CA VAL A 148 41.11 27.14 34.59
C VAL A 148 39.83 27.94 34.83
N GLN A 149 38.79 27.77 34.00
CA GLN A 149 37.51 28.45 34.19
C GLN A 149 36.83 28.07 35.52
N LYS A 150 36.90 26.79 35.92
CA LYS A 150 36.39 26.35 37.23
C LYS A 150 37.15 26.96 38.40
N LEU A 151 38.47 27.15 38.30
CA LEU A 151 39.27 27.82 39.34
C LEU A 151 38.88 29.29 39.54
N ILE A 152 38.39 29.97 38.51
CA ILE A 152 37.95 31.37 38.56
C ILE A 152 36.44 31.46 38.94
N GLY A 153 35.80 30.33 39.25
CA GLY A 153 34.41 30.27 39.74
C GLY A 153 33.34 30.02 38.68
N ALA A 154 33.69 29.55 37.48
CA ALA A 154 32.69 29.25 36.45
C ALA A 154 31.78 28.07 36.85
N THR A 155 30.46 28.29 36.83
CA THR A 155 29.42 27.26 37.06
C THR A 155 29.33 26.26 35.90
N ASP A 156 29.01 24.99 36.17
CA ASP A 156 28.91 23.92 35.16
C ASP A 156 27.96 24.27 33.99
N GLY A 157 26.88 25.01 34.25
CA GLY A 157 25.97 25.49 33.22
C GLY A 157 26.58 26.51 32.24
N PHE A 158 27.57 27.31 32.67
CA PHE A 158 28.27 28.28 31.81
C PHE A 158 29.17 27.58 30.79
N ILE A 159 29.76 26.44 31.17
CA ILE A 159 30.62 25.63 30.32
C ILE A 159 29.79 24.85 29.28
N LEU A 160 28.60 24.37 29.65
CA LEU A 160 27.77 23.52 28.78
C LEU A 160 26.93 24.30 27.76
N ARG A 161 26.50 25.53 28.10
CA ARG A 161 25.65 26.40 27.25
C ARG A 161 26.14 26.57 25.80
N PRO A 162 27.42 26.94 25.52
CA PRO A 162 27.86 27.14 24.14
C PRO A 162 27.76 25.88 23.27
N PHE A 163 27.93 24.69 23.85
CA PHE A 163 27.76 23.43 23.13
C PHE A 163 26.29 23.12 22.82
N LEU A 164 25.39 23.39 23.78
CA LEU A 164 23.94 23.26 23.58
C LEU A 164 23.42 24.24 22.52
N TYR A 165 23.85 25.50 22.55
CA TYR A 165 23.45 26.50 21.55
C TYR A 165 24.03 26.21 20.17
N GLY A 166 25.30 25.80 20.08
CA GLY A 166 25.91 25.40 18.82
C GLY A 166 25.21 24.19 18.20
N GLY A 167 24.90 23.17 19.00
CA GLY A 167 24.13 22.00 18.55
C GLY A 167 22.71 22.35 18.14
N ALA A 168 22.02 23.20 18.90
CA ALA A 168 20.66 23.65 18.58
C ALA A 168 20.61 24.46 17.28
N MET A 169 21.57 25.37 17.08
CA MET A 169 21.63 26.22 15.89
C MET A 169 21.99 25.43 14.64
N LEU A 170 22.97 24.52 14.72
CA LEU A 170 23.28 23.57 13.64
C LEU A 170 22.11 22.65 13.31
N GLY A 171 21.36 22.19 14.32
CA GLY A 171 20.14 21.41 14.14
C GLY A 171 19.02 22.22 13.47
N PHE A 172 18.91 23.51 13.79
CA PHE A 172 17.88 24.39 13.22
C PHE A 172 18.21 24.86 11.80
N SER A 173 19.49 24.98 11.44
CA SER A 173 19.91 25.44 10.11
C SER A 173 20.25 24.32 9.13
N GLY A 174 20.33 23.06 9.59
CA GLY A 174 20.72 21.90 8.77
C GLY A 174 19.63 20.84 8.54
N ALA A 175 18.49 20.92 9.24
CA ALA A 175 17.33 20.05 9.03
C ALA A 175 16.35 20.65 8.01
#